data_AF-T0L820-F1
#
_entry.id   AF-T0L820-F1
#
_cell.length_a   1.000
_cell.length_b   1.000
_cell.length_c   1.000
_cell.angle_alpha   90.00
_cell.angle_beta   90.00
_cell.angle_gamma   90.00
#
_symmetry.space_group_name_H-M   'P 1'
#
loop_
_entity.id
_entity.type
_entity.pdbx_description
1 polymer ?
#
loop_
_entity_poly.entity_id
_entity_poly.type
_entity_poly.pdbx_seq_one_letter_code
_entity_poly.pdbx_strand_id
1 'polypeptide(L)'
;MVLFKKNTNLSRAEALQQTEQNIYRISKYFSPSSYIESNISNGFIGKLDEETANKLKNDNQVAIVEKDQTIKIASLNIFDFEQTENVFKVQNNAPWGLSRVLGKPYLKSHEYLYNETIGQDVEVYVIDTGVHVTHKDFGGRARWGANFVNTINKDENGHGTHVAGIIGGKTYGINKNVDIVAVKVLDRMGSGMISSIMKGIDYVIKEHEEKKIFCMTLQLLNFYITANQLIKRD
;
A
#
# COMPACT_ATOMS: atom_id res chain seq x y z
N MET A 1 -13.05 -2.06 -22.46
CA MET A 1 -11.59 -2.32 -22.48
C MET A 1 -11.32 -3.71 -23.07
N VAL A 2 -10.24 -3.84 -23.85
CA VAL A 2 -9.75 -5.12 -24.37
C VAL A 2 -8.27 -5.27 -24.02
N LEU A 3 -7.89 -6.41 -23.44
CA LEU A 3 -6.50 -6.72 -23.09
C LEU A 3 -6.00 -7.95 -23.86
N PHE A 4 -4.75 -7.92 -24.31
CA PHE A 4 -4.08 -9.05 -24.94
C PHE A 4 -3.35 -9.91 -23.90
N LYS A 5 -3.12 -11.18 -24.26
CA LYS A 5 -2.27 -12.08 -23.46
C LYS A 5 -0.85 -11.53 -23.40
N LYS A 6 -0.29 -11.46 -22.19
CA LYS A 6 1.04 -10.90 -21.95
C LYS A 6 2.11 -11.96 -22.18
N ASN A 7 3.14 -11.63 -22.97
CA ASN A 7 4.37 -12.40 -23.03
C ASN A 7 5.41 -11.78 -22.08
N THR A 8 5.76 -12.49 -21.02
CA THR A 8 6.68 -12.01 -19.97
C THR A 8 8.15 -12.01 -20.40
N ASN A 9 8.47 -12.63 -21.53
CA ASN A 9 9.84 -12.75 -22.03
C ASN A 9 10.24 -11.62 -22.98
N LEU A 10 9.32 -10.69 -23.28
CA LEU A 10 9.58 -9.55 -24.16
C LEU A 10 10.06 -8.33 -23.37
N SER A 11 10.99 -7.58 -23.95
CA SER A 11 11.32 -6.24 -23.49
C SER A 11 10.12 -5.30 -23.67
N ARG A 12 10.15 -4.14 -23.01
CA ARG A 12 9.06 -3.15 -23.08
C ARG A 12 8.79 -2.67 -24.52
N ALA A 13 9.83 -2.49 -25.32
CA ALA A 13 9.69 -2.06 -26.71
C ALA A 13 9.02 -3.13 -27.58
N GLU A 14 9.44 -4.39 -27.42
CA GLU A 14 8.86 -5.54 -28.15
C GLU A 14 7.40 -5.79 -27.75
N ALA A 15 7.07 -5.62 -26.46
CA ALA A 15 5.70 -5.77 -25.98
C ALA A 15 4.75 -4.70 -26.55
N LEU A 16 5.23 -3.45 -26.70
CA LEU A 16 4.47 -2.38 -27.35
C LEU A 16 4.27 -2.67 -28.84
N GLN A 17 5.31 -3.10 -29.54
CA GLN A 17 5.23 -3.47 -30.96
C GLN A 17 4.25 -4.64 -31.17
N GLN A 18 4.29 -5.66 -30.31
CA GLN A 18 3.34 -6.78 -30.35
C GLN A 18 1.90 -6.31 -30.09
N THR A 19 1.71 -5.34 -29.20
CA THR A 19 0.38 -4.76 -28.93
C THR A 19 -0.16 -4.03 -30.16
N GLU A 20 0.67 -3.23 -30.83
CA GLU A 20 0.29 -2.54 -32.07
C GLU A 20 -0.07 -3.53 -33.19
N GLN A 21 0.72 -4.59 -33.37
CA GLN A 21 0.43 -5.65 -34.33
C GLN A 21 -0.89 -6.36 -34.02
N ASN A 22 -1.15 -6.63 -32.74
CA ASN A 22 -2.39 -7.25 -32.30
C ASN A 22 -3.60 -6.34 -32.54
N ILE A 23 -3.49 -5.04 -32.27
CA ILE A 23 -4.51 -4.04 -32.56
C ILE A 23 -4.82 -4.00 -34.06
N TYR A 24 -3.79 -3.90 -34.90
CA TYR A 24 -3.94 -3.89 -36.35
C TYR A 24 -4.62 -5.17 -36.86
N ARG A 25 -4.26 -6.33 -36.29
CA ARG A 25 -4.85 -7.60 -36.69
C ARG A 25 -6.33 -7.71 -36.35
N ILE A 26 -6.77 -7.19 -35.20
CA ILE A 26 -8.16 -7.29 -34.77
C ILE A 26 -9.05 -6.16 -35.32
N SER A 27 -8.47 -5.05 -35.78
CA SER A 27 -9.23 -3.92 -36.34
C SER A 27 -10.08 -4.33 -37.55
N LYS A 28 -9.67 -5.39 -38.26
CA LYS A 28 -10.47 -6.02 -39.34
C LYS A 28 -11.83 -6.55 -38.90
N TYR A 29 -12.02 -6.81 -37.61
CA TYR A 29 -13.30 -7.26 -37.06
C TYR A 29 -14.23 -6.11 -36.70
N PHE A 30 -13.74 -4.86 -36.77
CA PHE A 30 -14.49 -3.70 -36.30
C PHE A 30 -15.57 -3.36 -37.32
N SER A 31 -16.79 -3.22 -36.83
CA SER A 31 -17.87 -2.59 -37.56
C SER A 31 -17.65 -1.07 -37.68
N PRO A 32 -18.39 -0.37 -38.57
CA PRO A 32 -18.33 1.09 -38.66
C PRO A 32 -18.68 1.84 -37.36
N SER A 33 -19.40 1.21 -36.43
CA SER A 33 -19.77 1.77 -35.13
C SER A 33 -18.74 1.50 -34.03
N SER A 34 -17.73 0.68 -34.32
CA SER A 34 -16.68 0.28 -33.39
C SER A 34 -15.38 1.04 -33.68
N TYR A 35 -14.78 1.65 -32.67
CA TYR A 35 -13.52 2.39 -32.81
C TYR A 35 -12.70 2.37 -31.52
N ILE A 36 -11.39 2.58 -31.68
CA ILE A 36 -10.46 2.70 -30.57
C ILE A 36 -10.42 4.15 -30.11
N GLU A 37 -10.58 4.36 -28.80
CA GLU A 37 -10.49 5.68 -28.17
C GLU A 37 -9.07 5.97 -27.68
N SER A 38 -8.42 4.98 -27.06
CA SER A 38 -7.05 5.11 -26.57
C SER A 38 -6.34 3.76 -26.48
N ASN A 39 -5.03 3.77 -26.71
CA ASN A 39 -4.17 2.61 -26.53
C ASN A 39 -3.64 2.57 -25.08
N ILE A 40 -3.51 1.37 -24.54
CA ILE A 40 -2.89 1.10 -23.24
C ILE A 40 -1.78 0.06 -23.42
N SER A 41 -0.92 -0.13 -22.41
CA SER A 41 0.33 -0.88 -22.56
C SER A 41 0.23 -2.30 -23.12
N ASN A 42 -0.94 -2.95 -22.95
CA ASN A 42 -1.20 -4.32 -23.37
C ASN A 42 -2.61 -4.48 -23.96
N GLY A 43 -3.15 -3.43 -24.56
CA GLY A 43 -4.54 -3.43 -25.00
C GLY A 43 -5.03 -2.07 -25.47
N PHE A 44 -6.34 -1.89 -25.49
CA PHE A 44 -6.96 -0.62 -25.84
C PHE A 44 -8.31 -0.42 -25.14
N ILE A 45 -8.72 0.84 -25.09
CA ILE A 45 -10.06 1.29 -24.70
C ILE A 45 -10.74 1.77 -25.98
N GLY A 46 -11.98 1.38 -26.18
CA GLY A 46 -12.73 1.72 -27.39
C GLY A 46 -14.20 1.40 -27.25
N LYS A 47 -14.99 2.03 -28.12
CA LYS A 47 -16.40 1.72 -28.30
C LYS A 47 -16.50 0.52 -29.23
N LEU A 48 -17.16 -0.53 -28.78
CA LEU A 48 -17.38 -1.76 -29.54
C LEU A 48 -18.87 -2.08 -29.53
N ASP A 49 -19.41 -2.46 -30.68
CA ASP A 49 -20.72 -3.11 -30.70
C ASP A 49 -20.64 -4.56 -30.20
N GLU A 50 -21.81 -5.16 -29.97
CA GLU A 50 -21.91 -6.49 -29.38
C GLU A 50 -21.33 -7.58 -30.29
N GLU A 51 -21.49 -7.44 -31.60
CA GLU A 51 -20.95 -8.38 -32.58
C GLU A 51 -19.41 -8.36 -32.59
N THR A 52 -18.81 -7.16 -32.64
CA THR A 52 -17.36 -6.96 -32.58
C THR A 52 -16.82 -7.49 -31.26
N ALA A 53 -17.45 -7.14 -30.13
CA ALA A 53 -17.03 -7.61 -28.82
C ALA A 53 -17.04 -9.15 -28.70
N ASN A 54 -18.06 -9.82 -29.25
CA ASN A 54 -18.14 -11.28 -29.24
C ASN A 54 -17.09 -11.93 -30.16
N LYS A 55 -16.77 -11.33 -31.31
CA LYS A 55 -15.65 -11.78 -32.16
C LYS A 55 -14.32 -11.67 -31.43
N LEU A 56 -14.08 -10.56 -30.72
CA LEU A 56 -12.86 -10.34 -29.95
C LEU A 56 -12.73 -11.30 -28.75
N LYS A 57 -13.84 -11.65 -28.08
CA LYS A 57 -13.82 -12.64 -26.99
C LYS A 57 -13.34 -14.03 -27.43
N ASN A 58 -13.60 -14.38 -28.69
CA ASN A 58 -13.20 -15.67 -29.26
C ASN A 58 -11.79 -15.65 -29.88
N ASP A 59 -11.09 -14.51 -29.83
CA ASP A 59 -9.77 -14.36 -30.40
C ASP A 59 -8.68 -14.94 -29.47
N ASN A 60 -7.81 -15.79 -30.02
CA ASN A 60 -6.81 -16.52 -29.24
C ASN A 60 -5.74 -15.64 -28.57
N GLN A 61 -5.53 -14.41 -29.04
CA GLN A 61 -4.56 -13.47 -28.46
C GLN A 61 -5.21 -12.47 -27.50
N VAL A 62 -6.54 -12.38 -27.50
CA VAL A 62 -7.29 -11.57 -26.54
C VAL A 62 -7.38 -12.35 -25.22
N ALA A 63 -7.02 -11.69 -24.12
CA ALA A 63 -7.12 -12.24 -22.78
C ALA A 63 -8.50 -11.92 -22.16
N ILE A 64 -8.96 -10.67 -22.33
CA ILE A 64 -10.25 -10.24 -21.81
C ILE A 64 -10.88 -9.16 -22.68
N VAL A 65 -12.20 -9.17 -22.76
CA VAL A 65 -13.04 -8.09 -23.29
C VAL A 65 -14.02 -7.72 -22.18
N GLU A 66 -13.85 -6.54 -21.61
CA GLU A 66 -14.63 -6.07 -20.47
C GLU A 66 -15.34 -4.76 -20.81
N LYS A 67 -16.61 -4.64 -20.40
CA LYS A 67 -17.37 -3.40 -20.58
C LYS A 67 -16.74 -2.32 -19.71
N ASP A 68 -16.63 -1.10 -20.23
CA ASP A 68 -16.20 0.02 -19.42
C ASP A 68 -17.23 0.32 -18.33
N GLN A 69 -16.77 0.50 -17.10
CA GLN A 69 -17.61 0.66 -15.92
C GLN A 69 -17.29 1.97 -15.22
N THR A 70 -18.33 2.68 -14.80
CA THR A 70 -18.16 3.85 -13.95
C THR A 70 -17.79 3.41 -12.55
N ILE A 71 -16.52 3.63 -12.17
CA ILE A 71 -16.10 3.53 -10.78
C ILE A 71 -16.45 4.86 -10.12
N LYS A 72 -17.42 4.83 -9.21
CA LYS A 72 -17.67 5.96 -8.32
C LYS A 72 -16.64 5.90 -7.19
N ILE A 73 -16.06 7.05 -6.82
CA ILE A 73 -15.44 7.17 -5.50
C ILE A 73 -16.51 6.69 -4.51
N ALA A 74 -16.15 5.76 -3.63
CA ALA A 74 -16.98 5.44 -2.50
C ALA A 74 -17.10 6.72 -1.65
N SER A 75 -18.05 7.58 -1.99
CA SER A 75 -18.59 8.53 -1.03
C SER A 75 -19.19 7.65 0.04
N LEU A 76 -18.41 7.42 1.09
CA LEU A 76 -18.95 7.08 2.39
C LEU A 76 -19.83 8.26 2.78
N ASN A 77 -21.10 8.21 2.38
CA ASN A 77 -22.14 8.94 3.08
C ASN A 77 -22.20 8.30 4.46
N ILE A 78 -21.47 8.86 5.41
CA ILE A 78 -21.48 8.45 6.83
C ILE A 78 -22.85 8.73 7.48
N PHE A 79 -23.87 9.11 6.69
CA PHE A 79 -25.24 9.35 7.11
C PHE A 79 -26.26 8.38 6.52
N ASP A 80 -25.88 7.50 5.58
CA ASP A 80 -26.74 6.37 5.11
C ASP A 80 -26.41 5.09 5.92
N PHE A 81 -26.22 5.25 7.23
CA PHE A 81 -25.73 4.24 8.19
C PHE A 81 -26.79 3.19 8.61
N GLU A 82 -27.69 2.80 7.71
CA GLU A 82 -28.70 1.76 8.00
C GLU A 82 -28.45 0.42 7.29
N GLN A 83 -27.39 0.26 6.46
CA GLN A 83 -27.17 -1.01 5.73
C GLN A 83 -25.72 -1.54 5.63
N THR A 84 -24.79 -1.13 6.52
CA THR A 84 -23.45 -1.77 6.59
C THR A 84 -23.06 -2.22 8.00
N GLU A 85 -24.02 -2.75 8.75
CA GLU A 85 -23.88 -3.08 10.19
C GLU A 85 -22.73 -4.05 10.57
N ASN A 86 -21.98 -4.64 9.63
CA ASN A 86 -20.98 -5.68 9.97
C ASN A 86 -19.54 -5.43 9.50
N VAL A 87 -19.20 -4.29 8.91
CA VAL A 87 -17.85 -4.08 8.33
C VAL A 87 -16.97 -3.14 9.15
N PHE A 88 -17.56 -2.10 9.77
CA PHE A 88 -16.83 -1.12 10.56
C PHE A 88 -17.34 -1.07 12.00
N LYS A 89 -16.41 -0.98 12.95
CA LYS A 89 -16.66 -0.80 14.38
C LYS A 89 -16.35 0.63 14.80
N VAL A 90 -17.09 1.11 15.78
CA VAL A 90 -16.85 2.40 16.44
C VAL A 90 -16.06 2.17 17.72
N GLN A 91 -14.91 2.80 17.84
CA GLN A 91 -14.22 2.99 19.12
C GLN A 91 -14.66 4.32 19.72
N ASN A 92 -15.42 4.25 20.81
CA ASN A 92 -15.77 5.42 21.62
C ASN A 92 -14.56 5.86 22.47
N ASN A 93 -14.51 7.15 22.83
CA ASN A 93 -13.43 7.78 23.58
C ASN A 93 -12.04 7.58 22.96
N ALA A 94 -11.97 7.60 21.63
CA ALA A 94 -10.72 7.55 20.89
C ALA A 94 -9.87 8.81 21.18
N PRO A 95 -8.53 8.69 21.27
CA PRO A 95 -7.65 9.85 21.31
C PRO A 95 -7.86 10.74 20.10
N TRP A 96 -7.71 12.05 20.29
CA TRP A 96 -7.98 13.06 19.25
C TRP A 96 -7.28 12.75 17.91
N GLY A 97 -6.08 12.15 17.94
CA GLY A 97 -5.32 11.77 16.75
C GLY A 97 -6.04 10.75 15.88
N LEU A 98 -6.68 9.74 16.48
CA LEU A 98 -7.45 8.73 15.74
C LEU A 98 -8.69 9.35 15.10
N SER A 99 -9.45 10.14 15.86
CA SER A 99 -10.61 10.85 15.32
C SER A 99 -10.22 11.83 14.20
N ARG A 100 -9.04 12.46 14.30
CA ARG A 100 -8.56 13.43 13.30
C ARG A 100 -8.28 12.81 11.94
N VAL A 101 -7.82 11.55 11.90
CA VAL A 101 -7.49 10.83 10.64
C VAL A 101 -8.73 10.57 9.79
N LEU A 102 -9.93 10.52 10.37
CA LEU A 102 -11.18 10.27 9.65
C LEU A 102 -11.74 11.48 8.87
N GLY A 103 -11.18 12.68 9.06
CA GLY A 103 -11.65 13.90 8.39
C GLY A 103 -12.85 14.58 9.07
N LYS A 104 -13.26 15.77 8.58
CA LYS A 104 -14.38 16.56 9.14
C LYS A 104 -15.71 16.10 8.51
N PRO A 105 -16.81 15.98 9.29
CA PRO A 105 -17.22 16.89 10.38
C PRO A 105 -17.07 16.36 11.83
N TYR A 106 -16.37 15.25 12.06
CA TYR A 106 -16.37 14.54 13.35
C TYR A 106 -15.47 15.12 14.46
N LEU A 107 -15.02 16.38 14.36
CA LEU A 107 -14.17 17.01 15.39
C LEU A 107 -14.82 17.14 16.79
N LYS A 108 -16.09 16.73 16.95
CA LYS A 108 -16.78 16.71 18.23
C LYS A 108 -16.99 15.30 18.80
N SER A 109 -16.92 14.25 17.99
CA SER A 109 -17.03 12.90 18.52
C SER A 109 -15.63 12.32 18.71
N HIS A 110 -15.31 11.95 19.94
CA HIS A 110 -14.11 11.19 20.27
C HIS A 110 -14.30 9.74 19.80
N GLU A 111 -14.62 9.58 18.52
CA GLU A 111 -14.96 8.31 17.88
C GLU A 111 -13.91 7.98 16.84
N TYR A 112 -13.65 6.68 16.69
CA TYR A 112 -12.82 6.16 15.63
C TYR A 112 -13.49 4.96 14.95
N LEU A 113 -13.82 5.11 13.67
CA LEU A 113 -14.29 4.06 12.79
C LEU A 113 -13.11 3.24 12.28
N TYR A 114 -13.12 1.93 12.55
CA TYR A 114 -12.10 1.00 12.09
C TYR A 114 -12.73 -0.30 11.62
N ASN A 115 -12.02 -1.03 10.78
CA ASN A 115 -12.43 -2.35 10.31
C ASN A 115 -11.55 -3.42 10.95
N GLU A 116 -12.15 -4.50 11.43
CA GLU A 116 -11.44 -5.60 12.08
C GLU A 116 -10.78 -6.61 11.14
N THR A 117 -10.99 -6.48 9.84
CA THR A 117 -10.46 -7.38 8.81
C THR A 117 -9.46 -6.71 7.88
N ILE A 118 -9.56 -5.39 7.69
CA ILE A 118 -8.60 -4.63 6.87
C ILE A 118 -7.23 -4.63 7.56
N GLY A 119 -6.18 -4.91 6.80
CA GLY A 119 -4.80 -4.96 7.28
C GLY A 119 -4.30 -6.36 7.63
N GLN A 120 -5.15 -7.39 7.56
CA GLN A 120 -4.67 -8.77 7.61
C GLN A 120 -3.70 -9.03 6.45
N ASP A 121 -2.65 -9.82 6.73
CA ASP A 121 -1.55 -10.13 5.80
C ASP A 121 -0.77 -8.90 5.28
N VAL A 122 -0.91 -7.75 5.95
CA VAL A 122 -0.12 -6.55 5.67
C VAL A 122 0.98 -6.43 6.71
N GLU A 123 2.23 -6.53 6.26
CA GLU A 123 3.40 -6.30 7.10
C GLU A 123 3.83 -4.82 7.07
N VAL A 124 3.96 -4.21 8.23
CA VAL A 124 4.49 -2.86 8.41
C VAL A 124 5.84 -2.91 9.10
N TYR A 125 6.87 -2.44 8.40
CA TYR A 125 8.24 -2.39 8.90
C TYR A 125 8.48 -1.09 9.67
N VAL A 126 8.84 -1.20 10.95
CA VAL A 126 9.15 -0.07 11.83
C VAL A 126 10.67 0.05 11.95
N ILE A 127 11.24 1.01 11.22
CA ILE A 127 12.67 1.33 11.20
C ILE A 127 12.97 2.37 12.30
N ASP A 128 13.36 1.93 13.49
CA ASP A 128 13.44 2.79 14.69
C ASP A 128 14.42 2.24 15.76
N THR A 129 14.21 2.48 17.06
CA THR A 129 14.97 1.95 18.20
C THR A 129 14.74 0.47 18.47
N GLY A 130 13.87 -0.17 17.69
CA GLY A 130 13.33 -1.51 17.89
C GLY A 130 11.85 -1.47 18.29
N VAL A 131 11.25 -2.64 18.50
CA VAL A 131 9.88 -2.76 19.04
C VAL A 131 9.88 -3.78 20.17
N HIS A 132 9.14 -3.53 21.24
CA HIS A 132 8.82 -4.53 22.26
C HIS A 132 7.80 -5.52 21.69
N VAL A 133 8.25 -6.44 20.84
CA VAL A 133 7.39 -7.35 20.05
C VAL A 133 6.47 -8.24 20.90
N THR A 134 6.83 -8.50 22.15
CA THR A 134 6.03 -9.27 23.12
C THR A 134 4.98 -8.43 23.86
N HIS A 135 4.82 -7.14 23.53
CA HIS A 135 3.84 -6.29 24.18
C HIS A 135 2.41 -6.77 23.86
N LYS A 136 1.60 -6.95 24.91
CA LYS A 136 0.24 -7.53 24.82
C LYS A 136 -0.68 -6.82 23.82
N ASP A 137 -0.48 -5.52 23.60
CA ASP A 137 -1.31 -4.74 22.68
C ASP A 137 -1.09 -5.12 21.21
N PHE A 138 0.01 -5.76 20.85
CA PHE A 138 0.21 -6.30 19.50
C PHE A 138 -0.48 -7.66 19.32
N GLY A 139 -0.83 -8.36 20.39
CA GLY A 139 -1.56 -9.63 20.31
C GLY A 139 -0.85 -10.73 19.52
N GLY A 140 0.48 -10.71 19.46
CA GLY A 140 1.29 -11.67 18.69
C GLY A 140 1.60 -11.25 17.26
N ARG A 141 1.05 -10.12 16.78
CA ARG A 141 1.29 -9.59 15.41
C ARG A 141 2.62 -8.85 15.25
N ALA A 142 3.42 -8.71 16.31
CA ALA A 142 4.72 -8.06 16.22
C ALA A 142 5.84 -9.10 16.25
N ARG A 143 6.81 -8.95 15.34
CA ARG A 143 7.99 -9.82 15.25
C ARG A 143 9.27 -9.03 14.95
N TRP A 144 10.41 -9.65 15.19
CA TRP A 144 11.69 -9.10 14.76
C TRP A 144 11.93 -9.33 13.27
N GLY A 145 12.47 -8.32 12.59
CA GLY A 145 13.06 -8.42 11.26
C GLY A 145 14.58 -8.41 11.35
N ALA A 146 15.16 -7.24 11.61
CA ALA A 146 16.60 -7.04 11.66
C ALA A 146 17.06 -6.04 12.74
N ASN A 147 18.32 -6.14 13.12
CA ASN A 147 18.99 -5.21 14.04
C ASN A 147 20.37 -4.84 13.49
N PHE A 148 20.58 -3.55 13.23
CA PHE A 148 21.79 -3.00 12.64
C PHE A 148 22.60 -2.14 13.62
N VAL A 149 22.31 -2.25 14.91
CA VAL A 149 22.91 -1.41 15.97
C VAL A 149 23.79 -2.24 16.90
N ASN A 150 23.26 -3.34 17.42
CA ASN A 150 23.94 -4.20 18.39
C ASN A 150 23.45 -5.65 18.28
N THR A 151 23.78 -6.49 19.25
CA THR A 151 23.39 -7.91 19.29
C THR A 151 22.10 -8.18 20.06
N ILE A 152 21.47 -7.15 20.62
CA ILE A 152 20.32 -7.28 21.53
C ILE A 152 19.04 -6.87 20.80
N ASN A 153 18.19 -7.85 20.51
CA ASN A 153 16.87 -7.64 19.92
C ASN A 153 15.87 -7.16 20.98
N LYS A 154 16.03 -5.90 21.39
CA LYS A 154 15.15 -5.21 22.34
C LYS A 154 15.02 -3.74 21.95
N ASP A 155 13.81 -3.19 22.10
CA ASP A 155 13.64 -1.74 22.17
C ASP A 155 14.10 -1.26 23.54
N GLU A 156 15.30 -0.66 23.57
CA GLU A 156 15.93 -0.17 24.80
C GLU A 156 15.61 1.30 25.07
N ASN A 157 14.93 1.97 24.14
CA ASN A 157 14.55 3.37 24.25
C ASN A 157 13.04 3.55 24.47
N GLY A 158 12.22 2.82 23.71
CA GLY A 158 10.76 2.88 23.76
C GLY A 158 10.11 3.67 22.62
N HIS A 159 10.87 4.50 21.88
CA HIS A 159 10.33 5.30 20.77
C HIS A 159 9.71 4.41 19.68
N GLY A 160 10.43 3.41 19.19
CA GLY A 160 9.91 2.50 18.16
C GLY A 160 8.69 1.70 18.61
N THR A 161 8.63 1.28 19.88
CA THR A 161 7.41 0.66 20.44
C THR A 161 6.22 1.62 20.46
N HIS A 162 6.43 2.88 20.80
CA HIS A 162 5.38 3.90 20.78
C HIS A 162 4.87 4.15 19.36
N VAL A 163 5.77 4.30 18.39
CA VAL A 163 5.44 4.43 16.96
C VAL A 163 4.66 3.21 16.46
N ALA A 164 5.16 2.00 16.74
CA ALA A 164 4.48 0.75 16.40
C ALA A 164 3.08 0.65 17.02
N GLY A 165 2.87 1.16 18.23
CA GLY A 165 1.57 1.22 18.90
C GLY A 165 0.56 2.09 18.16
N ILE A 166 0.98 3.24 17.63
CA ILE A 166 0.13 4.14 16.83
C ILE A 166 -0.26 3.49 15.50
N ILE A 167 0.67 2.73 14.90
CA ILE A 167 0.42 2.04 13.64
C ILE A 167 -0.54 0.87 13.86
N GLY A 168 -0.16 -0.06 14.74
CA GLY A 168 -0.68 -1.43 14.78
C GLY A 168 -1.19 -1.92 16.14
N GLY A 169 -1.21 -1.07 17.17
CA GLY A 169 -1.70 -1.45 18.50
C GLY A 169 -3.19 -1.83 18.47
N LYS A 170 -3.58 -2.88 19.19
CA LYS A 170 -4.98 -3.32 19.26
C LYS A 170 -5.88 -2.24 19.87
N THR A 171 -5.37 -1.47 20.84
CA THR A 171 -6.18 -0.51 21.58
C THR A 171 -6.25 0.85 20.89
N TYR A 172 -5.11 1.37 20.40
CA TYR A 172 -5.00 2.74 19.87
C TYR A 172 -4.29 2.82 18.51
N GLY A 173 -4.09 1.68 17.84
CA GLY A 173 -3.54 1.65 16.49
C GLY A 173 -4.54 2.14 15.46
N ILE A 174 -4.02 2.80 14.42
CA ILE A 174 -4.79 3.17 13.23
C ILE A 174 -5.26 1.89 12.52
N ASN A 175 -4.36 0.93 12.29
CA ASN A 175 -4.77 -0.37 11.74
C ASN A 175 -4.51 -1.49 12.73
N LYS A 176 -5.58 -1.99 13.33
CA LYS A 176 -5.50 -2.97 14.43
C LYS A 176 -5.18 -4.40 14.00
N ASN A 177 -5.00 -4.66 12.69
CA ASN A 177 -4.77 -6.01 12.16
C ASN A 177 -3.49 -6.18 11.33
N VAL A 178 -2.67 -5.13 11.18
CA VAL A 178 -1.37 -5.26 10.50
C VAL A 178 -0.37 -6.03 11.33
N ASP A 179 0.53 -6.73 10.68
CA ASP A 179 1.71 -7.31 11.32
C ASP A 179 2.81 -6.26 11.42
N ILE A 180 3.46 -6.16 12.57
CA ILE A 180 4.55 -5.21 12.83
C ILE A 180 5.89 -5.95 12.74
N VAL A 181 6.80 -5.46 11.90
CA VAL A 181 8.15 -5.98 11.77
C VAL A 181 9.16 -4.97 12.30
N ALA A 182 9.86 -5.33 13.38
CA ALA A 182 10.84 -4.46 14.01
C ALA A 182 12.17 -4.45 13.24
N VAL A 183 12.61 -3.26 12.84
CA VAL A 183 13.93 -3.02 12.22
C VAL A 183 14.68 -1.99 13.06
N LYS A 184 15.65 -2.45 13.87
CA LYS A 184 16.39 -1.58 14.78
C LYS A 184 17.58 -0.92 14.07
N VAL A 185 17.54 0.41 13.98
CA VAL A 185 18.62 1.25 13.41
C VAL A 185 19.09 2.35 14.37
N LEU A 186 18.38 2.55 15.48
CA LEU A 186 18.73 3.47 16.55
C LEU A 186 19.04 2.72 17.86
N ASP A 187 19.97 3.26 18.65
CA ASP A 187 20.40 2.71 19.94
C ASP A 187 19.46 3.08 21.09
N ARG A 188 19.84 2.71 22.32
CA ARG A 188 19.08 3.00 23.55
C ARG A 188 18.85 4.50 23.81
N MET A 189 19.70 5.37 23.28
CA MET A 189 19.58 6.82 23.39
C MET A 189 18.81 7.43 22.21
N GLY A 190 18.28 6.62 21.30
CA GLY A 190 17.59 7.10 20.09
C GLY A 190 18.56 7.61 19.01
N SER A 191 19.85 7.29 19.12
CA SER A 191 20.88 7.73 18.18
C SER A 191 21.30 6.59 17.25
N GLY A 192 21.60 6.90 15.99
CA GLY A 192 22.03 5.89 15.04
C GLY A 192 22.93 6.46 13.95
N MET A 193 23.78 5.61 13.40
CA MET A 193 24.59 5.98 12.24
C MET A 193 23.72 5.98 10.98
N ILE A 194 23.99 6.91 10.07
CA ILE A 194 23.35 6.93 8.74
C ILE A 194 23.51 5.56 8.04
N SER A 195 24.66 4.91 8.21
CA SER A 195 24.91 3.57 7.67
C SER A 195 23.97 2.51 8.22
N SER A 196 23.61 2.54 9.50
CA SER A 196 22.63 1.62 10.10
C SER A 196 21.22 1.87 9.57
N ILE A 197 20.85 3.14 9.39
CA ILE A 197 19.56 3.53 8.79
C ILE A 197 19.46 3.05 7.34
N MET A 198 20.51 3.26 6.54
CA MET A 198 20.56 2.79 5.15
C MET A 198 20.46 1.26 5.06
N LYS A 199 21.15 0.52 5.94
CA LYS A 199 21.02 -0.95 6.04
C LYS A 199 19.60 -1.38 6.40
N GLY A 200 18.94 -0.63 7.28
CA GLY A 200 17.52 -0.85 7.62
C GLY A 200 16.61 -0.71 6.41
N ILE A 201 16.77 0.36 5.64
CA ILE A 201 15.98 0.60 4.42
C ILE A 201 16.25 -0.47 3.37
N ASP A 202 17.53 -0.80 3.13
CA ASP A 202 17.93 -1.83 2.17
C ASP A 202 17.35 -3.21 2.52
N TYR A 203 17.37 -3.59 3.81
CA TYR A 203 16.74 -4.80 4.30
C TYR A 203 15.23 -4.85 4.00
N VAL A 204 14.53 -3.74 4.24
CA VAL A 204 13.08 -3.67 3.99
C VAL A 204 12.76 -3.74 2.50
N ILE A 205 13.55 -3.10 1.64
CA ILE A 205 13.40 -3.19 0.18
C ILE A 205 13.58 -4.63 -0.28
N LYS A 206 14.63 -5.30 0.21
CA LYS A 206 14.91 -6.70 -0.15
C LYS A 206 13.80 -7.65 0.29
N GLU A 207 13.32 -7.54 1.53
CA GLU A 207 12.18 -8.33 2.02
C GLU A 207 10.93 -8.09 1.17
N HIS A 208 10.70 -6.85 0.75
CA HIS A 208 9.57 -6.50 -0.11
C HIS A 208 9.67 -7.15 -1.51
N GLU A 209 10.85 -7.11 -2.13
CA GLU A 209 11.10 -7.74 -3.44
C GLU A 209 10.90 -9.26 -3.40
N GLU A 210 11.31 -9.90 -2.30
CA GLU A 210 11.17 -11.36 -2.11
C GLU A 210 9.72 -11.77 -1.84
N LYS A 211 8.94 -10.98 -1.09
CA LYS A 211 7.59 -11.36 -0.61
C LYS A 211 6.42 -10.97 -1.50
N LYS A 212 6.56 -10.03 -2.46
CA LYS A 212 5.50 -9.60 -3.39
C LYS A 212 4.15 -9.17 -2.74
N ILE A 213 4.14 -8.74 -1.46
CA ILE A 213 2.94 -8.28 -0.73
C ILE A 213 3.19 -6.89 -0.10
N PHE A 214 2.12 -6.10 0.08
CA PHE A 214 2.05 -4.63 -0.03
C PHE A 214 1.95 -3.87 1.31
N CYS A 215 2.50 -2.63 1.34
CA CYS A 215 2.42 -1.54 2.35
C CYS A 215 3.67 -1.31 3.22
N MET A 216 4.61 -0.49 2.73
CA MET A 216 5.71 0.07 3.52
C MET A 216 5.27 1.41 4.14
N THR A 217 5.11 1.50 5.46
CA THR A 217 4.99 2.80 6.14
C THR A 217 6.31 3.16 6.82
N LEU A 218 7.06 4.07 6.20
CA LEU A 218 8.20 4.73 6.82
C LEU A 218 7.68 5.93 7.63
N GLN A 219 7.64 5.83 8.96
CA GLN A 219 7.49 7.02 9.81
C GLN A 219 8.88 7.46 10.27
N LEU A 220 9.47 8.44 9.58
CA LEU A 220 10.57 9.23 10.11
C LEU A 220 9.97 10.28 11.06
N LEU A 221 9.58 9.88 12.27
CA LEU A 221 9.20 10.85 13.29
C LEU A 221 10.49 11.51 13.81
N ASN A 222 10.72 12.76 13.39
CA ASN A 222 11.75 13.70 13.86
C ASN A 222 13.22 13.35 13.57
N PHE A 223 13.63 13.43 12.31
CA PHE A 223 15.00 13.85 12.00
C PHE A 223 15.11 15.37 12.11
N TYR A 224 15.59 15.87 13.26
CA TYR A 224 16.22 17.19 13.30
C TYR A 224 17.59 17.09 12.60
N ILE A 225 17.60 17.18 11.27
CA ILE A 225 18.84 17.51 10.56
C ILE A 225 18.94 19.03 10.61
N THR A 226 19.75 19.54 11.53
CA THR A 226 20.23 20.93 11.45
C THR A 226 21.10 21.02 10.20
N ALA A 227 20.51 21.43 9.08
CA ALA A 227 21.19 21.67 7.81
C ALA A 227 22.05 22.94 7.88
N ASN A 228 23.07 22.96 8.76
CA ASN A 228 23.93 24.12 8.95
C ASN A 228 25.44 23.84 8.83
N GLN A 229 25.84 22.72 8.22
CA GLN A 229 27.27 22.45 7.96
C GLN A 229 27.62 21.97 6.54
N LEU A 230 26.72 22.09 5.56
CA LEU A 230 27.01 21.66 4.16
C LEU A 230 27.06 22.79 3.12
N ILE A 231 27.17 24.06 3.53
CA ILE A 231 27.56 25.14 2.61
C ILE A 231 28.68 25.98 3.25
N LYS A 232 29.88 25.42 3.25
CA LYS A 232 31.10 26.18 2.94
C LYS A 232 31.88 25.35 1.93
N ARG A 233 31.67 25.69 0.66
CA ARG A 233 32.65 25.44 -0.40
C ARG A 233 33.32 26.79 -0.65
N ASP A 234 34.64 26.72 -0.72
CA ASP A 234 35.55 27.81 -1.11
C ASP A 234 35.15 28.45 -2.45
#